data_AF-A0A842NLN2-F1
#
_entry.id   AF-A0A842NLN2-F1
#
_cell.length_a   1.000
_cell.length_b   1.000
_cell.length_c   1.000
_cell.angle_alpha   90.00
_cell.angle_beta   90.00
_cell.angle_gamma   90.00
#
_symmetry.space_group_name_H-M   'P 1'
#
loop_
_entity.id
_entity.type
_entity.pdbx_description
1 polymer ?
#
loop_
_entity_poly.entity_id
_entity_poly.type
_entity_poly.pdbx_seq_one_letter_code
_entity_poly.pdbx_strand_id
1 'polypeptide(L)'
;MVNLETILVAYNEIALKSPSVRRRLERHLMSNILHILRRKGFDDANATRGFGRIYIEGAPLDSASTVANVFGVASSMPALKTTTDYDSV
;
A
#
# COMPACT_ATOMS: atom_id res chain seq x y z
N MET A 1 2.41 4.49 -19.30
CA MET A 1 3.25 5.30 -18.40
C MET A 1 3.45 4.51 -17.13
N VAL A 2 4.69 4.23 -16.73
CA VAL A 2 4.94 3.70 -15.37
C VAL A 2 4.64 4.86 -14.43
N ASN A 3 3.62 4.72 -13.58
CA ASN A 3 3.43 5.68 -12.51
C ASN A 3 4.59 5.49 -11.54
N LEU A 4 5.47 6.48 -11.46
CA LEU A 4 6.64 6.44 -10.59
C LEU A 4 6.23 6.66 -9.13
N GLU A 5 5.04 7.18 -8.86
CA GLU A 5 4.59 7.47 -7.51
C GLU A 5 3.75 6.33 -6.93
N THR A 6 4.06 5.95 -5.69
CA THR A 6 3.28 4.98 -4.93
C THR A 6 3.29 5.32 -3.44
N ILE A 7 2.26 4.88 -2.72
CA ILE A 7 2.29 4.89 -1.26
C ILE A 7 2.68 3.49 -0.81
N LEU A 8 3.83 3.38 -0.14
CA LEU A 8 4.32 2.15 0.46
C LEU A 8 3.71 1.95 1.84
N VAL A 9 3.10 0.79 2.06
CA VAL A 9 2.38 0.47 3.29
C VAL A 9 3.03 -0.74 3.97
N ALA A 10 3.50 -0.53 5.19
CA ALA A 10 3.84 -1.59 6.12
C ALA A 10 2.62 -1.91 6.99
N TYR A 11 2.43 -3.18 7.32
CA TYR A 11 1.29 -3.64 8.12
C TYR A 11 1.73 -4.44 9.34
N ASN A 12 0.89 -4.42 10.38
CA ASN A 12 1.18 -5.02 11.68
C ASN A 12 1.05 -6.56 11.63
N GLU A 13 2.12 -7.22 11.17
CA GLU A 13 2.25 -8.68 11.23
C GLU A 13 3.63 -9.10 11.72
N ILE A 14 3.65 -9.82 12.84
CA ILE A 14 4.81 -10.61 13.27
C ILE A 14 4.68 -11.91 12.48
N ALA A 15 5.68 -12.26 11.67
CA ALA A 15 5.70 -13.28 10.60
C ALA A 15 5.31 -14.74 10.93
N LEU A 16 4.49 -14.93 11.97
CA LEU A 16 4.00 -16.15 12.57
C LEU A 16 2.76 -16.70 11.86
N LYS A 17 2.10 -15.91 11.00
CA LYS A 17 0.91 -16.37 10.28
C LYS A 17 1.29 -17.30 9.13
N SER A 18 0.51 -18.36 8.94
CA SER A 18 0.64 -19.21 7.75
C SER A 18 0.37 -18.40 6.47
N PRO A 19 0.90 -18.81 5.30
CA PRO A 19 0.74 -18.07 4.05
C PRO A 19 -0.71 -17.80 3.68
N SER A 20 -1.64 -18.73 3.95
CA SER A 20 -3.06 -18.54 3.67
C SER A 20 -3.71 -17.47 4.56
N VAL A 21 -3.35 -17.43 5.84
CA VAL A 21 -3.85 -16.45 6.79
C VAL A 21 -3.26 -15.07 6.49
N ARG A 22 -1.96 -14.98 6.18
CA ARG A 22 -1.34 -13.72 5.74
C ARG A 22 -2.03 -13.17 4.50
N ARG A 23 -2.26 -14.00 3.47
CA ARG A 23 -2.99 -13.59 2.26
C ARG A 23 -4.37 -13.04 2.56
N ARG A 24 -5.09 -13.65 3.51
CA ARG A 24 -6.42 -13.17 3.91
C ARG A 24 -6.34 -11.82 4.61
N LEU A 25 -5.39 -11.65 5.53
CA LEU A 25 -5.13 -10.37 6.20
C LEU A 25 -4.83 -9.27 5.19
N GLU A 26 -3.90 -9.51 4.26
CA GLU A 26 -3.52 -8.53 3.24
C GLU A 26 -4.71 -8.17 2.35
N ARG A 27 -5.54 -9.14 1.94
CA ARG A 27 -6.75 -8.87 1.15
C ARG A 27 -7.73 -7.96 1.89
N HIS A 28 -7.99 -8.23 3.17
CA HIS A 28 -8.88 -7.38 3.97
C HIS A 28 -8.29 -5.98 4.17
N LEU A 29 -6.99 -5.88 4.44
CA LEU A 29 -6.33 -4.60 4.62
C LEU A 29 -6.35 -3.75 3.33
N MET A 30 -6.00 -4.34 2.19
CA MET A 30 -6.09 -3.67 0.89
C MET A 30 -7.53 -3.20 0.61
N SER A 31 -8.53 -4.03 0.87
CA SER A 31 -9.94 -3.66 0.70
C SER A 31 -10.34 -2.46 1.56
N ASN A 32 -9.90 -2.40 2.82
CA ASN A 32 -10.20 -1.29 3.73
C ASN A 32 -9.52 0.01 3.30
N ILE A 33 -8.25 -0.08 2.86
CA ILE A 33 -7.51 1.07 2.33
C ILE A 33 -8.22 1.65 1.10
N LEU A 34 -8.55 0.79 0.12
CA LEU A 34 -9.25 1.21 -1.09
C LEU A 34 -10.62 1.81 -0.79
N HIS A 35 -11.35 1.24 0.16
CA HIS A 35 -12.65 1.79 0.58
C HIS A 35 -12.52 3.24 1.07
N ILE A 36 -11.55 3.54 1.94
CA ILE A 36 -11.34 4.89 2.46
C ILE A 36 -10.86 5.86 1.38
N LEU A 37 -9.98 5.42 0.47
CA LEU A 37 -9.49 6.27 -0.62
C LEU A 37 -10.61 6.63 -1.61
N ARG A 38 -11.44 5.67 -1.98
CA ARG A 38 -12.62 5.92 -2.84
C ARG A 38 -13.61 6.87 -2.18
N ARG A 39 -13.83 6.76 -0.87
CA ARG A 39 -14.66 7.71 -0.10
C ARG A 39 -14.11 9.14 -0.09
N LYS A 40 -12.82 9.33 -0.40
CA LYS A 40 -12.20 10.65 -0.60
C LYS A 40 -12.15 11.11 -2.06
N GLY A 41 -12.75 10.35 -2.99
CA GLY A 41 -12.82 10.68 -4.41
C GLY A 41 -11.71 10.07 -5.28
N PHE A 42 -10.90 9.16 -4.73
CA PHE A 42 -9.85 8.46 -5.50
C PHE A 42 -10.39 7.12 -6.02
N ASP A 43 -11.27 7.17 -7.02
CA ASP A 43 -11.96 5.98 -7.55
C ASP A 43 -11.01 5.01 -8.28
N ASP A 44 -9.98 5.57 -8.92
CA ASP A 44 -8.92 4.84 -9.63
C ASP A 44 -7.86 4.24 -8.68
N ALA A 45 -8.01 4.42 -7.38
CA ALA A 45 -7.08 3.85 -6.40
C ALA A 45 -7.03 2.32 -6.53
N ASN A 46 -5.81 1.79 -6.58
CA ASN A 46 -5.53 0.37 -6.67
C ASN A 46 -4.48 -0.04 -5.62
N ALA A 47 -4.55 -1.30 -5.19
CA ALA A 47 -3.66 -1.86 -4.20
C ALA A 47 -3.04 -3.17 -4.71
N THR A 48 -1.72 -3.26 -4.67
CA THR A 48 -0.97 -4.50 -4.95
C THR A 48 -0.14 -4.89 -3.73
N ARG A 49 0.34 -6.13 -3.68
CA ARG A 49 1.16 -6.63 -2.57
C ARG A 49 2.38 -7.37 -3.09
N GLY A 50 3.50 -7.20 -2.41
CA GLY A 50 4.77 -7.85 -2.75
C GLY A 50 5.75 -7.75 -1.58
N PHE A 51 6.57 -8.79 -1.38
CA PHE A 51 7.66 -8.80 -0.39
C PHE A 51 7.27 -8.32 1.02
N GLY A 52 6.05 -8.58 1.49
CA GLY A 52 5.59 -8.16 2.83
C GLY A 52 5.16 -6.69 2.94
N ARG A 53 4.91 -6.04 1.80
CA ARG A 53 4.41 -4.66 1.69
C ARG A 53 3.20 -4.61 0.78
N ILE A 54 2.40 -3.56 0.99
CA ILE A 54 1.31 -3.18 0.10
C ILE A 54 1.72 -1.89 -0.60
N TYR A 55 1.44 -1.79 -1.89
CA TYR A 55 1.68 -0.62 -2.72
C TYR A 55 0.33 -0.06 -3.16
N ILE A 56 0.12 1.23 -2.94
CA ILE A 56 -1.09 1.93 -3.37
C ILE A 56 -0.72 2.85 -4.53
N GLU A 57 -1.48 2.78 -5.60
CA GLU A 57 -1.35 3.60 -6.81
C GLU A 57 -2.72 4.22 -7.13
N GLY A 58 -2.77 5.25 -7.97
CA GLY A 58 -4.04 5.92 -8.34
C GLY A 58 -4.60 6.86 -7.26
N ALA A 59 -3.77 7.28 -6.31
CA ALA A 59 -4.07 8.31 -5.33
C ALA A 59 -2.86 9.24 -5.14
N PRO A 60 -3.06 10.54 -4.82
CA PRO A 60 -1.96 11.46 -4.53
C PRO A 60 -1.12 11.00 -3.34
N LEU A 61 0.19 11.26 -3.36
CA LEU A 61 1.12 10.88 -2.29
C LEU A 61 0.72 11.39 -0.90
N ASP A 62 0.10 12.58 -0.82
CA ASP A 62 -0.43 13.16 0.43
C ASP A 62 -1.51 12.29 1.10
N SER A 63 -2.11 11.37 0.35
CA SER A 63 -3.06 10.38 0.86
C SER A 63 -2.40 9.36 1.80
N ALA A 64 -1.06 9.30 1.89
CA ALA A 64 -0.34 8.45 2.85
C ALA A 64 -0.81 8.68 4.29
N SER A 65 -1.07 9.94 4.66
CA SER A 65 -1.64 10.30 5.97
C SER A 65 -3.01 9.66 6.22
N THR A 66 -3.82 9.52 5.17
CA THR A 66 -5.13 8.87 5.23
C THR A 66 -4.97 7.37 5.39
N VAL A 67 -4.07 6.77 4.63
CA VAL A 67 -3.77 5.33 4.68
C VAL A 67 -3.20 4.94 6.04
N ALA A 68 -2.39 5.79 6.67
CA ALA A 68 -1.85 5.57 8.01
C ALA A 68 -2.93 5.39 9.09
N ASN A 69 -4.12 5.98 8.90
CA ASN A 69 -5.24 5.87 9.85
C ASN A 69 -6.04 4.56 9.71
N VAL A 70 -5.72 3.69 8.75
CA VAL A 70 -6.42 2.42 8.55
C VAL A 70 -5.90 1.39 9.55
N PHE A 71 -6.80 0.79 10.34
CA PHE A 71 -6.42 -0.24 11.30
C PHE A 71 -5.67 -1.40 10.63
N GLY A 72 -4.53 -1.78 11.22
CA GLY A 72 -3.63 -2.80 10.69
C GLY A 72 -2.47 -2.23 9.86
N VAL A 73 -2.51 -0.96 9.46
CA VAL A 73 -1.34 -0.25 8.93
C VAL A 73 -0.37 0.06 10.08
N ALA A 74 0.89 -0.30 9.89
CA ALA A 74 1.99 0.00 10.79
C ALA A 74 2.60 1.37 10.44
N SER A 75 2.82 1.60 9.15
CA SER A 75 3.34 2.86 8.61
C SER A 75 2.92 3.00 7.15
N SER A 76 2.70 4.24 6.72
CA SER A 76 2.42 4.59 5.33
C SER A 76 3.37 5.70 4.89
N MET A 77 4.04 5.51 3.76
CA MET A 77 5.11 6.39 3.29
C MET A 77 4.88 6.70 1.80
N PRO A 78 4.90 7.99 1.39
CA PRO A 78 5.02 8.31 -0.02
C PRO A 78 6.37 7.83 -0.54
N ALA A 79 6.39 7.23 -1.73
CA ALA A 79 7.56 6.58 -2.29
C ALA A 79 7.60 6.69 -3.82
N LEU A 80 8.82 6.61 -4.36
CA LEU A 80 9.06 6.49 -5.79
C LEU A 80 9.43 5.05 -6.14
N LYS A 81 8.81 4.53 -7.20
CA LYS A 81 9.12 3.24 -7.81
C LYS A 81 10.21 3.46 -8.84
N THR A 82 11.33 2.77 -8.68
CA THR A 82 12.46 2.81 -9.60
C THR A 82 12.93 1.39 -9.96
N THR A 83 13.86 1.28 -10.89
CA THR A 83 14.53 0.01 -11.21
C THR A 83 15.60 -0.29 -10.16
N THR A 84 16.29 -1.43 -10.29
CA THR A 84 17.38 -1.80 -9.38
C THR A 84 18.74 -1.28 -9.86
N ASP A 85 18.77 -0.38 -10.84
CA ASP A 85 19.99 0.18 -11.40
C ASP A 85 20.50 1.35 -10.56
N TYR A 86 21.81 1.45 -10.34
CA TYR A 86 22.39 2.46 -9.45
C TYR A 86 22.11 3.88 -9.92
N ASP A 87 22.16 4.13 -11.23
CA ASP A 87 21.95 5.46 -11.80
C ASP A 87 20.47 5.91 -11.74
N SER A 88 19.57 5.01 -11.33
CA SER A 88 18.12 5.25 -11.25
C SER A 88 17.61 5.63 -9.86
N VAL A 89 18.49 5.70 -8.85
CA VAL A 89 18.16 5.93 -7.42
C VAL A 89 18.67 7.29 -6.94
#